data_AF-A0AA38HXP5-F1
#
_entry.id   AF-A0AA38HXP5-F1
#
_cell.length_a   1.000
_cell.length_b   1.000
_cell.length_c   1.000
_cell.angle_alpha   90.00
_cell.angle_beta   90.00
_cell.angle_gamma   90.00
#
_symmetry.space_group_name_H-M   'P 1'
#
loop_
_entity.id
_entity.type
_entity.pdbx_description
1 polymer ?
#
loop_
_entity_poly.entity_id
_entity_poly.type
_entity_poly.pdbx_seq_one_letter_code
_entity_poly.pdbx_strand_id
1 'polypeptide(L)'
;MDDVEDKAILRRGIPSAHLIYGSPLTIQGVIFKAVLLLEEMLQYLEDRRVIKTVYLYGHWKQFQIYKTRNRNVLYRQLTLICPTFEDYEALVNGKSLGSISWGVEFLKLFANNQEYEFTEKFMVDLGVFAQIYNDYINLHNPKYSKFRICFDDIDERKFSFPIIHAIRTFPEDQQILNVFKERRKDLETKKNVVSLLENFGSFAYTKKVLENHLAGIVEEIDKMKLGKNSKLQRVLENILERLDTEAFFDCTD
;
A
#
# COMPACT_ATOMS: atom_id res chain seq x y z
N MET A 1 -0.14 3.81 13.54
CA MET A 1 -0.14 2.34 13.72
C MET A 1 0.88 1.69 12.80
N ASP A 2 0.79 1.89 11.47
CA ASP A 2 1.80 1.36 10.52
C ASP A 2 3.23 1.69 10.95
N ASP A 3 3.55 2.96 11.16
CA ASP A 3 4.90 3.36 11.54
C ASP A 3 5.40 2.67 12.84
N VAL A 4 4.51 2.29 13.76
CA VAL A 4 4.88 1.54 14.99
C VAL A 4 5.18 0.08 14.66
N GLU A 5 4.34 -0.56 13.85
CA GLU A 5 4.50 -1.96 13.42
C GLU A 5 5.74 -2.16 12.53
N ASP A 6 5.98 -1.17 11.67
CA ASP A 6 7.09 -1.10 10.72
C ASP A 6 8.39 -0.63 11.38
N LYS A 7 8.30 -0.04 12.59
CA LYS A 7 9.41 0.66 13.26
C LYS A 7 10.01 1.77 12.36
N ALA A 8 9.15 2.39 11.55
CA ALA A 8 9.55 3.42 10.59
C ALA A 8 10.12 4.64 11.31
N ILE A 9 11.29 5.10 10.91
CA ILE A 9 11.97 6.21 11.60
C ILE A 9 11.40 7.57 11.18
N LEU A 10 11.02 7.71 9.91
CA LEU A 10 10.46 8.94 9.35
C LEU A 10 9.07 8.73 8.77
N ARG A 11 8.24 9.76 8.89
CA ARG A 11 6.95 9.90 8.22
C ARG A 11 6.87 11.28 7.60
N ARG A 12 6.85 11.36 6.26
CA ARG A 12 6.82 12.66 5.54
C ARG A 12 8.01 13.57 5.89
N GLY A 13 9.20 13.00 6.07
CA GLY A 13 10.45 13.73 6.35
C GLY A 13 10.63 14.22 7.78
N ILE A 14 9.69 13.93 8.68
CA ILE A 14 9.82 14.21 10.11
C ILE A 14 9.83 12.91 10.91
N PRO A 15 10.38 12.90 12.14
CA PRO A 15 10.38 11.71 12.98
C PRO A 15 8.97 11.15 13.18
N SER A 16 8.84 9.83 13.07
CA SER A 16 7.57 9.14 13.32
C SER A 16 7.06 9.41 14.73
N ALA A 17 5.74 9.53 14.89
CA ALA A 17 5.11 9.92 16.15
C ALA A 17 5.54 9.06 17.35
N HIS A 18 5.78 7.76 17.14
CA HIS A 18 6.19 6.85 18.20
C HIS A 18 7.64 7.04 18.69
N LEU A 19 8.49 7.70 17.90
CA LEU A 19 9.82 8.12 18.35
C LEU A 19 9.77 9.38 19.21
N ILE A 20 8.74 10.22 19.02
CA ILE A 20 8.54 11.47 19.78
C ILE A 20 7.78 11.19 21.09
N TYR A 21 6.66 10.47 20.99
CA TYR A 21 5.72 10.26 22.10
C TYR A 21 5.78 8.86 22.71
N GLY A 22 6.58 7.95 22.14
CA GLY A 22 6.59 6.55 22.53
C GLY A 22 5.45 5.74 21.90
N SER A 23 5.71 4.44 21.69
CA SER A 23 4.73 3.51 21.13
C SER A 23 3.43 3.42 21.95
N PRO A 24 3.44 3.35 23.30
CA PRO A 24 2.20 3.23 24.07
C PRO A 24 1.24 4.41 23.85
N LEU A 25 1.73 5.65 23.89
CA LEU A 25 0.90 6.84 23.67
C LEU A 25 0.45 6.95 22.22
N THR A 26 1.31 6.61 21.26
CA THR A 26 0.95 6.63 19.85
C THR A 26 -0.17 5.63 19.54
N ILE A 27 -0.08 4.42 20.09
CA ILE A 27 -1.11 3.38 19.94
C ILE A 27 -2.43 3.86 20.57
N GLN A 28 -2.41 4.34 21.81
CA GLN A 28 -3.61 4.82 22.49
C GLN A 28 -4.23 6.00 21.74
N GLY A 29 -3.44 6.97 21.28
CA GLY A 29 -3.92 8.12 20.54
C GLY A 29 -4.63 7.74 19.22
N VAL A 30 -4.09 6.75 18.50
CA VAL A 30 -4.74 6.24 17.27
C VAL A 30 -6.08 5.57 17.58
N ILE A 31 -6.12 4.71 18.60
CA ILE A 31 -7.35 4.01 19.01
C ILE A 31 -8.41 5.03 19.46
N PHE A 32 -8.03 5.98 20.32
CA PHE A 32 -8.90 7.02 20.80
C PHE A 32 -9.45 7.89 19.66
N LYS A 33 -8.59 8.34 18.74
CA LYS A 33 -9.03 9.16 17.61
C LYS A 33 -9.96 8.39 16.67
N ALA A 34 -9.77 7.09 16.47
CA ALA A 34 -10.67 6.27 15.67
C ALA A 34 -12.08 6.17 16.28
N VAL A 35 -12.18 6.01 17.61
CA VAL A 35 -13.46 6.00 18.32
C VAL A 35 -14.12 7.38 18.30
N LEU A 36 -13.35 8.45 18.54
CA LEU A 36 -13.85 9.82 18.49
C LEU A 36 -14.38 10.17 17.10
N LEU A 37 -13.70 9.76 16.03
CA LEU A 37 -14.16 10.02 14.66
C LEU A 37 -15.52 9.35 14.39
N LEU A 38 -15.71 8.13 14.90
CA LEU A 38 -16.98 7.41 14.78
C LEU A 38 -18.08 8.13 15.55
N GLU A 39 -17.80 8.60 16.78
CA GLU A 39 -18.74 9.41 17.58
C GLU A 39 -19.11 10.72 16.88
N GLU A 40 -18.13 11.47 16.37
CA GLU A 40 -18.34 12.70 15.59
C GLU A 40 -19.20 12.42 14.35
N MET A 41 -18.90 11.36 13.60
CA MET A 41 -19.68 10.99 12.41
C MET A 41 -21.15 10.73 12.73
N LEU A 42 -21.45 10.08 13.86
CA LEU A 42 -22.84 9.80 14.29
C LEU A 42 -23.67 11.07 14.49
N GLN A 43 -23.05 12.22 14.80
CA GLN A 43 -23.76 13.49 14.98
C GLN A 43 -24.32 14.05 13.67
N TYR A 44 -23.76 13.65 12.53
CA TYR A 44 -24.17 14.11 11.20
C TYR A 44 -25.18 13.17 10.52
N LEU A 45 -25.60 12.11 11.20
CA LEU A 45 -26.49 11.09 10.64
C LEU A 45 -27.84 11.13 11.34
N GLU A 46 -28.91 11.38 10.59
CA GLU A 46 -30.28 11.39 11.12
C GLU A 46 -30.99 10.03 10.89
N ASP A 47 -30.68 9.34 9.79
CA ASP A 47 -31.30 8.05 9.47
C ASP A 47 -30.61 6.92 10.25
N ARG A 48 -31.37 6.29 11.17
CA ARG A 48 -30.92 5.13 11.96
C ARG A 48 -30.38 3.97 11.12
N ARG A 49 -30.87 3.79 9.89
CA ARG A 49 -30.38 2.75 8.96
C ARG A 49 -28.98 3.11 8.46
N VAL A 50 -28.76 4.37 8.10
CA VAL A 50 -27.43 4.86 7.70
C VAL A 50 -26.44 4.75 8.86
N ILE A 51 -26.83 5.14 10.08
CA ILE A 51 -26.04 4.94 11.30
C ILE A 51 -25.62 3.48 11.47
N LYS A 52 -26.60 2.56 11.40
CA LYS A 52 -26.34 1.12 11.57
C LYS A 52 -25.40 0.59 10.48
N THR A 53 -25.58 1.04 9.24
CA THR A 53 -24.70 0.67 8.12
C THR A 53 -23.29 1.20 8.34
N VAL A 54 -23.13 2.49 8.65
CA VAL A 54 -21.83 3.13 8.95
C VAL A 54 -21.08 2.36 10.05
N TYR A 55 -21.77 2.07 11.14
CA TYR A 55 -21.20 1.38 12.29
C TYR A 55 -20.79 -0.05 11.94
N LEU A 56 -21.74 -0.88 11.46
CA LEU A 56 -21.46 -2.30 11.17
C LEU A 56 -20.45 -2.48 10.04
N TYR A 57 -20.59 -1.70 8.97
CA TYR A 57 -19.68 -1.75 7.83
C TYR A 57 -18.29 -1.25 8.19
N GLY A 58 -18.20 -0.13 8.92
CA GLY A 58 -16.93 0.40 9.41
C GLY A 58 -16.21 -0.59 10.32
N HIS A 59 -16.92 -1.22 11.26
CA HIS A 59 -16.36 -2.28 12.10
C HIS A 59 -15.91 -3.49 11.29
N TRP A 60 -16.76 -4.00 10.38
CA TRP A 60 -16.43 -5.15 9.54
C TRP A 60 -15.18 -4.91 8.71
N LYS A 61 -15.05 -3.72 8.15
CA LYS A 61 -13.88 -3.38 7.37
C LYS A 61 -12.64 -3.08 8.20
N GLN A 62 -12.74 -2.49 9.41
CA GLN A 62 -11.58 -2.38 10.30
C GLN A 62 -11.07 -3.78 10.61
N PHE A 63 -11.98 -4.71 10.87
CA PHE A 63 -11.63 -6.12 11.06
C PHE A 63 -10.89 -6.69 9.83
N GLN A 64 -11.34 -6.40 8.61
CA GLN A 64 -10.60 -6.81 7.40
C GLN A 64 -9.19 -6.22 7.40
N ILE A 65 -9.02 -4.91 7.61
CA ILE A 65 -7.72 -4.24 7.66
C ILE A 65 -6.80 -4.90 8.71
N TYR A 66 -7.30 -5.16 9.92
CA TYR A 66 -6.51 -5.83 10.97
C TYR A 66 -6.12 -7.25 10.59
N LYS A 67 -7.05 -8.03 10.01
CA LYS A 67 -6.77 -9.38 9.51
C LYS A 67 -5.63 -9.35 8.49
N THR A 68 -5.65 -8.38 7.58
CA THR A 68 -4.62 -8.23 6.55
C THR A 68 -3.27 -7.78 7.11
N ARG A 69 -3.27 -6.80 8.03
CA ARG A 69 -2.07 -6.35 8.73
C ARG A 69 -1.42 -7.50 9.50
N ASN A 70 -2.21 -8.26 10.26
CA ASN A 70 -1.74 -9.41 11.01
C ASN A 70 -1.13 -10.47 10.10
N ARG A 71 -1.76 -10.75 8.95
CA ARG A 71 -1.21 -11.70 7.97
C ARG A 71 0.10 -11.18 7.34
N ASN A 72 0.20 -9.89 7.06
CA ASN A 72 1.45 -9.30 6.56
C ASN A 72 2.58 -9.39 7.62
N VAL A 73 2.28 -9.09 8.89
CA VAL A 73 3.22 -9.27 10.01
C VAL A 73 3.64 -10.73 10.16
N LEU A 74 2.69 -11.68 10.06
CA LEU A 74 2.97 -13.11 10.11
C LEU A 74 4.00 -13.51 9.04
N TYR A 75 3.77 -13.12 7.78
CA TYR A 75 4.70 -13.41 6.69
C TYR A 75 6.09 -12.83 6.96
N ARG A 76 6.17 -11.53 7.27
CA ARG A 76 7.46 -10.82 7.29
C ARG A 76 8.24 -10.90 8.61
N GLN A 77 7.58 -11.12 9.75
CA GLN A 77 8.23 -11.10 11.06
C GLN A 77 8.29 -12.48 11.73
N LEU A 78 7.32 -13.35 11.50
CA LEU A 78 7.21 -14.62 12.23
C LEU A 78 7.63 -15.83 11.40
N THR A 79 7.20 -15.92 10.14
CA THR A 79 7.47 -17.11 9.31
C THR A 79 8.58 -16.89 8.30
N LEU A 80 8.80 -15.65 7.84
CA LEU A 80 9.66 -15.32 6.70
C LEU A 80 9.33 -16.15 5.45
N ILE A 81 8.07 -16.55 5.30
CA ILE A 81 7.57 -17.23 4.12
C ILE A 81 7.14 -16.18 3.11
N CYS A 82 7.77 -16.18 1.93
CA CYS A 82 7.39 -15.31 0.83
C CYS A 82 5.96 -15.66 0.37
N PRO A 83 5.01 -14.70 0.33
CA PRO A 83 3.67 -14.95 -0.16
C PRO A 83 3.65 -15.29 -1.66
N THR A 84 2.53 -15.85 -2.14
CA THR A 84 2.24 -15.88 -3.59
C THR A 84 1.77 -14.51 -4.07
N PHE A 85 1.67 -14.31 -5.39
CA PHE A 85 1.12 -13.07 -5.92
C PHE A 85 -0.35 -12.89 -5.55
N GLU A 86 -1.13 -13.98 -5.55
CA GLU A 86 -2.54 -13.98 -5.15
C GLU A 86 -2.69 -13.64 -3.66
N ASP A 87 -1.82 -14.21 -2.81
CA ASP A 87 -1.77 -13.86 -1.39
C ASP A 87 -1.39 -12.39 -1.20
N TYR A 88 -0.42 -11.87 -1.97
CA TYR A 88 -0.05 -10.46 -1.94
C TYR A 88 -1.22 -9.56 -2.36
N GLU A 89 -1.90 -9.84 -3.45
CA GLU A 89 -3.08 -9.07 -3.89
C GLU A 89 -4.19 -9.08 -2.84
N ALA A 90 -4.47 -10.25 -2.24
CA ALA A 90 -5.40 -10.35 -1.12
C ALA A 90 -4.94 -9.48 0.08
N LEU A 91 -3.63 -9.36 0.31
CA LEU A 91 -3.09 -8.47 1.34
C LEU A 91 -3.29 -7.00 1.00
N VAL A 92 -3.08 -6.61 -0.26
CA VAL A 92 -3.25 -5.23 -0.70
C VAL A 92 -4.73 -4.81 -0.63
N ASN A 93 -5.61 -5.69 -1.08
CA ASN A 93 -7.06 -5.46 -1.11
C ASN A 93 -7.62 -5.18 0.29
N GLY A 94 -7.11 -5.87 1.31
CA GLY A 94 -7.54 -5.63 2.69
C GLY A 94 -6.95 -4.38 3.35
N LYS A 95 -5.77 -3.90 2.93
CA LYS A 95 -5.07 -2.75 3.56
C LYS A 95 -5.39 -1.41 2.87
N SER A 96 -4.91 -1.22 1.65
CA SER A 96 -4.91 0.07 0.94
C SER A 96 -6.28 0.36 0.31
N LEU A 97 -6.91 -0.69 -0.22
CA LEU A 97 -8.22 -0.64 -0.84
C LEU A 97 -9.36 -0.51 0.14
N GLY A 98 -9.21 -1.11 1.32
CA GLY A 98 -10.17 -0.99 2.42
C GLY A 98 -10.52 0.47 2.67
N SER A 99 -9.53 1.34 2.79
CA SER A 99 -9.75 2.75 3.15
C SER A 99 -10.44 3.58 2.05
N ILE A 100 -10.06 3.40 0.79
CA ILE A 100 -10.65 4.18 -0.32
C ILE A 100 -12.07 3.66 -0.66
N SER A 101 -12.27 2.34 -0.62
CA SER A 101 -13.59 1.72 -0.77
C SER A 101 -14.59 2.26 0.24
N TRP A 102 -14.17 2.53 1.48
CA TRP A 102 -15.08 3.13 2.47
C TRP A 102 -15.54 4.51 2.06
N GLY A 103 -14.62 5.37 1.67
CA GLY A 103 -14.96 6.75 1.31
C GLY A 103 -16.03 6.78 0.23
N VAL A 104 -15.89 5.92 -0.78
CA VAL A 104 -16.89 5.79 -1.85
C VAL A 104 -18.21 5.23 -1.34
N GLU A 105 -18.19 4.12 -0.58
CA GLU A 105 -19.42 3.53 -0.05
C GLU A 105 -20.16 4.48 0.90
N PHE A 106 -19.44 5.28 1.68
CA PHE A 106 -20.03 6.36 2.46
C PHE A 106 -20.68 7.41 1.57
N LEU A 107 -20.00 7.89 0.54
CA LEU A 107 -20.57 8.89 -0.38
C LEU A 107 -21.84 8.36 -1.06
N LYS A 108 -21.91 7.07 -1.41
CA LYS A 108 -23.10 6.44 -1.97
C LYS A 108 -24.31 6.49 -1.03
N LEU A 109 -24.10 6.35 0.29
CA LEU A 109 -25.18 6.42 1.28
C LEU A 109 -25.87 7.79 1.33
N PHE A 110 -25.19 8.87 0.93
CA PHE A 110 -25.74 10.23 0.89
C PHE A 110 -26.06 10.70 -0.52
N ALA A 111 -25.83 9.87 -1.54
CA ALA A 111 -26.09 10.26 -2.91
C ALA A 111 -27.58 10.13 -3.23
N ASN A 112 -28.16 11.19 -3.81
CA ASN A 112 -29.58 11.26 -4.15
C ASN A 112 -30.00 10.31 -5.30
N ASN A 113 -29.03 9.80 -6.05
CA ASN A 113 -29.27 8.90 -7.18
C ASN A 113 -28.68 7.53 -6.85
N GLN A 114 -29.38 6.44 -7.13
CA GLN A 114 -28.91 5.08 -6.80
C GLN A 114 -28.36 4.34 -8.03
N GLU A 115 -28.39 4.96 -9.21
CA GLU A 115 -27.84 4.43 -10.45
C GLU A 115 -26.32 4.64 -10.56
N TYR A 116 -25.56 4.22 -9.54
CA TYR A 116 -24.11 4.24 -9.58
C TYR A 116 -23.55 2.84 -9.84
N GLU A 117 -23.25 2.53 -11.10
CA GLU A 117 -22.35 1.42 -11.48
C GLU A 117 -20.90 1.83 -11.22
N PHE A 118 -20.58 2.13 -9.97
CA PHE A 118 -19.19 2.27 -9.58
C PHE A 118 -18.61 0.88 -9.36
N THR A 119 -17.74 0.44 -10.27
CA THR A 119 -17.24 -0.93 -10.27
C THR A 119 -16.26 -1.12 -9.10
N GLU A 120 -16.61 -2.03 -8.19
CA GLU A 120 -15.69 -2.54 -7.16
C GLU A 120 -14.34 -2.92 -7.79
N LYS A 121 -14.37 -3.44 -9.02
CA LYS A 121 -13.21 -3.73 -9.85
C LYS A 121 -12.29 -2.53 -10.07
N PHE A 122 -12.79 -1.35 -10.46
CA PHE A 122 -11.95 -0.16 -10.65
C PHE A 122 -11.17 0.18 -9.38
N MET A 123 -11.83 0.10 -8.22
CA MET A 123 -11.18 0.36 -6.94
C MET A 123 -10.10 -0.67 -6.63
N VAL A 124 -10.42 -1.94 -6.90
CA VAL A 124 -9.52 -3.07 -6.66
C VAL A 124 -8.26 -2.91 -7.51
N ASP A 125 -8.43 -2.64 -8.79
CA ASP A 125 -7.31 -2.46 -9.71
C ASP A 125 -6.49 -1.22 -9.31
N LEU A 126 -7.13 -0.11 -8.93
CA LEU A 126 -6.45 1.11 -8.50
C LEU A 126 -5.64 0.93 -7.22
N GLY A 127 -6.18 0.24 -6.21
CA GLY A 127 -5.47 0.02 -4.95
C GLY A 127 -4.31 -0.97 -5.10
N VAL A 128 -4.47 -2.01 -5.93
CA VAL A 128 -3.38 -2.93 -6.29
C VAL A 128 -2.28 -2.17 -7.02
N PHE A 129 -2.63 -1.41 -8.07
CA PHE A 129 -1.69 -0.57 -8.80
C PHE A 129 -0.94 0.40 -7.89
N ALA A 130 -1.65 1.13 -7.02
CA ALA A 130 -1.04 2.09 -6.12
C ALA A 130 -0.05 1.43 -5.13
N GLN A 131 -0.34 0.21 -4.67
CA GLN A 131 0.56 -0.51 -3.78
C GLN A 131 1.80 -1.03 -4.52
N ILE A 132 1.63 -1.65 -5.69
CA ILE A 132 2.76 -2.12 -6.52
C ILE A 132 3.64 -0.93 -6.92
N TYR A 133 3.03 0.21 -7.26
CA TYR A 133 3.76 1.44 -7.59
C TYR A 133 4.59 1.93 -6.41
N ASN A 134 3.99 1.97 -5.21
CA ASN A 134 4.70 2.36 -3.99
C ASN A 134 5.88 1.43 -3.68
N ASP A 135 5.69 0.12 -3.85
CA ASP A 135 6.71 -0.91 -3.65
C ASP A 135 7.85 -0.78 -4.68
N TYR A 136 7.52 -0.50 -5.95
CA TYR A 136 8.49 -0.23 -7.00
C TYR A 136 9.31 1.01 -6.71
N ILE A 137 8.68 2.15 -6.41
CA ILE A 137 9.37 3.42 -6.16
C ILE A 137 10.25 3.33 -4.90
N ASN A 138 9.84 2.60 -3.86
CA ASN A 138 10.66 2.41 -2.65
C ASN A 138 12.04 1.81 -2.99
N LEU A 139 12.08 0.86 -3.92
CA LEU A 139 13.28 0.08 -4.25
C LEU A 139 14.04 0.61 -5.48
N HIS A 140 13.34 1.11 -6.51
CA HIS A 140 13.92 1.54 -7.77
C HIS A 140 14.27 3.04 -7.81
N ASN A 141 13.53 3.89 -7.07
CA ASN A 141 13.77 5.33 -7.06
C ASN A 141 13.56 5.94 -5.65
N PRO A 142 14.41 5.58 -4.67
CA PRO A 142 14.24 6.02 -3.28
C PRO A 142 14.31 7.55 -3.12
N LYS A 143 15.06 8.27 -3.98
CA LYS A 143 15.15 9.74 -3.97
C LYS A 143 13.82 10.44 -4.26
N TYR A 144 12.91 9.79 -4.99
CA TYR A 144 11.64 10.40 -5.39
C TYR A 144 10.78 10.81 -4.18
N SER A 145 10.98 10.13 -3.05
CA SER A 145 10.44 10.58 -1.78
C SER A 145 11.54 11.28 -0.99
N LYS A 146 11.64 12.61 -1.11
CA LYS A 146 12.42 13.52 -0.22
C LYS A 146 12.15 13.34 1.28
N PHE A 147 11.24 12.43 1.62
CA PHE A 147 10.60 12.22 2.89
C PHE A 147 10.68 10.77 3.39
N ARG A 148 11.39 9.88 2.68
CA ARG A 148 11.60 8.46 3.05
C ARG A 148 13.07 8.14 3.14
N ILE A 149 13.39 7.09 3.91
CA ILE A 149 14.74 6.56 4.03
C ILE A 149 14.95 5.56 2.88
N CYS A 150 16.19 5.47 2.39
CA CYS A 150 16.52 4.58 1.28
C CYS A 150 16.25 3.11 1.63
N PHE A 151 15.43 2.47 0.79
CA PHE A 151 15.13 1.04 0.83
C PHE A 151 14.46 0.56 2.13
N ASP A 152 13.57 1.37 2.71
CA ASP A 152 12.82 1.05 3.93
C ASP A 152 12.11 -0.30 3.86
N ASP A 153 11.63 -0.71 2.68
CA ASP A 153 10.98 -2.02 2.52
C ASP A 153 11.95 -3.18 2.86
N ILE A 154 13.26 -3.02 2.61
CA ILE A 154 14.29 -4.01 2.96
C ILE A 154 14.57 -4.00 4.47
N ASP A 155 14.61 -2.82 5.09
CA ASP A 155 14.77 -2.68 6.54
C ASP A 155 13.60 -3.33 7.30
N GLU A 156 12.38 -3.11 6.82
CA GLU A 156 11.12 -3.67 7.31
C GLU A 156 10.94 -5.17 7.03
N ARG A 157 11.83 -5.78 6.23
CA ARG A 157 11.72 -7.17 5.72
C ARG A 157 10.44 -7.39 4.93
N LYS A 158 9.92 -6.34 4.32
CA LYS A 158 8.65 -6.36 3.61
C LYS A 158 8.82 -7.15 2.31
N PHE A 159 7.98 -8.16 2.13
CA PHE A 159 7.82 -8.84 0.84
C PHE A 159 7.06 -7.91 -0.12
N SER A 160 7.76 -6.91 -0.64
CA SER A 160 7.24 -5.99 -1.66
C SER A 160 7.15 -6.69 -3.02
N PHE A 161 6.34 -6.16 -3.94
CA PHE A 161 6.07 -6.83 -5.21
C PHE A 161 7.34 -7.25 -6.00
N PRO A 162 8.38 -6.39 -6.19
CA PRO A 162 9.61 -6.81 -6.86
C PRO A 162 10.37 -7.91 -6.11
N ILE A 163 10.36 -7.87 -4.78
CA ILE A 163 11.02 -8.88 -3.92
C ILE A 163 10.30 -10.23 -4.01
N ILE A 164 8.97 -10.22 -4.03
CA ILE A 164 8.16 -11.43 -4.24
C ILE A 164 8.51 -12.05 -5.59
N HIS A 165 8.55 -11.25 -6.65
CA HIS A 165 8.94 -11.73 -7.98
C HIS A 165 10.33 -12.38 -7.94
N ALA A 166 11.34 -11.70 -7.41
CA ALA A 166 12.70 -12.23 -7.31
C ALA A 166 12.76 -13.60 -6.61
N ILE A 167 12.19 -13.69 -5.40
CA ILE A 167 12.25 -14.91 -4.58
C ILE A 167 11.48 -16.06 -5.25
N ARG A 168 10.34 -15.77 -5.89
CA ARG A 168 9.52 -16.81 -6.51
C ARG A 168 10.04 -17.28 -7.85
N THR A 169 10.66 -16.39 -8.63
CA THR A 169 11.28 -16.74 -9.92
C THR A 169 12.59 -17.51 -9.72
N PHE A 170 13.33 -17.20 -8.65
CA PHE A 170 14.61 -17.84 -8.32
C PHE A 170 14.60 -18.43 -6.90
N PRO A 171 13.80 -19.49 -6.64
CA PRO A 171 13.59 -20.02 -5.27
C PRO A 171 14.84 -20.67 -4.66
N GLU A 172 15.77 -21.13 -5.49
CA GLU A 172 17.06 -21.68 -5.03
C GLU A 172 18.00 -20.59 -4.54
N ASP A 173 17.81 -19.33 -4.95
CA ASP A 173 18.59 -18.20 -4.46
C ASP A 173 18.01 -17.67 -3.15
N GLN A 174 18.74 -17.92 -2.07
CA GLN A 174 18.34 -17.57 -0.72
C GLN A 174 18.94 -16.24 -0.23
N GLN A 175 19.64 -15.48 -1.08
CA GLN A 175 20.38 -14.28 -0.65
C GLN A 175 19.46 -13.23 -0.04
N ILE A 176 18.33 -12.92 -0.69
CA ILE A 176 17.35 -11.94 -0.19
C ILE A 176 16.75 -12.40 1.16
N LEU A 177 16.39 -13.67 1.27
CA LEU A 177 15.83 -14.24 2.51
C LEU A 177 16.86 -14.27 3.64
N ASN A 178 18.14 -14.48 3.33
CA ASN A 178 19.22 -14.41 4.32
C ASN A 178 19.41 -13.00 4.85
N VAL A 179 19.40 -11.98 3.96
CA VAL A 179 19.40 -10.57 4.38
C VAL A 179 18.18 -10.26 5.26
N PHE A 180 17.01 -10.81 4.95
CA PHE A 180 15.80 -10.59 5.76
C PHE A 180 15.89 -11.19 7.18
N LYS A 181 16.73 -12.21 7.41
CA LYS A 181 16.98 -12.75 8.76
C LYS A 181 17.79 -11.79 9.62
N GLU A 182 18.62 -10.94 9.01
CA GLU A 182 19.48 -9.99 9.71
C GLU A 182 18.68 -8.90 10.43
N ARG A 183 19.12 -8.56 11.64
CA ARG A 183 18.45 -7.55 12.48
C ARG A 183 18.75 -6.12 12.05
N ARG A 184 19.92 -5.89 11.46
CA ARG A 184 20.37 -4.58 10.95
C ARG A 184 21.05 -4.82 9.61
N LYS A 185 20.87 -3.88 8.70
CA LYS A 185 21.38 -3.94 7.33
C LYS A 185 22.07 -2.61 7.05
N ASP A 186 23.32 -2.66 6.63
CA ASP A 186 23.99 -1.47 6.16
C ASP A 186 23.50 -1.10 4.75
N LEU A 187 23.83 0.11 4.29
CA LEU A 187 23.42 0.59 2.98
C LEU A 187 23.94 -0.30 1.85
N GLU A 188 25.13 -0.88 1.99
CA GLU A 188 25.74 -1.73 0.97
C GLU A 188 24.98 -3.05 0.80
N THR A 189 24.58 -3.68 1.91
CA THR A 189 23.72 -4.87 1.90
C THR A 189 22.38 -4.58 1.21
N LYS A 190 21.81 -3.40 1.46
CA LYS A 190 20.56 -2.98 0.79
C LYS A 190 20.75 -2.74 -0.71
N LYS A 191 21.87 -2.10 -1.11
CA LYS A 191 22.25 -1.93 -2.52
C LYS A 191 22.43 -3.27 -3.23
N ASN A 192 23.07 -4.23 -2.58
CA ASN A 192 23.25 -5.59 -3.13
C ASN A 192 21.91 -6.27 -3.41
N VAL A 193 20.94 -6.19 -2.49
CA VAL A 193 19.58 -6.71 -2.73
C VAL A 193 18.95 -6.04 -3.95
N VAL A 194 19.06 -4.72 -4.08
CA VAL A 194 18.53 -3.99 -5.23
C VAL A 194 19.20 -4.39 -6.54
N SER A 195 20.52 -4.58 -6.56
CA SER A 195 21.24 -5.10 -7.72
C SER A 195 20.80 -6.53 -8.09
N LEU A 196 20.49 -7.39 -7.11
CA LEU A 196 19.91 -8.70 -7.38
C LEU A 196 18.53 -8.60 -8.02
N LEU A 197 17.67 -7.68 -7.54
CA LEU A 197 16.35 -7.45 -8.13
C LEU A 197 16.45 -7.02 -9.60
N GLU A 198 17.41 -6.16 -9.93
CA GLU A 198 17.71 -5.74 -11.31
C GLU A 198 18.17 -6.93 -12.16
N ASN A 199 19.16 -7.71 -11.68
CA ASN A 199 19.69 -8.88 -12.39
C ASN A 199 18.63 -9.97 -12.62
N PHE A 200 17.69 -10.12 -11.68
CA PHE A 200 16.56 -11.05 -11.81
C PHE A 200 15.42 -10.49 -12.69
N GLY A 201 15.58 -9.29 -13.26
CA GLY A 201 14.58 -8.65 -14.11
C GLY A 201 13.32 -8.23 -13.34
N SER A 202 13.38 -8.15 -12.00
CA SER A 202 12.21 -7.92 -11.16
C SER A 202 11.64 -6.52 -11.32
N PHE A 203 12.50 -5.52 -11.57
CA PHE A 203 12.05 -4.16 -11.84
C PHE A 203 11.37 -4.05 -13.21
N ALA A 204 11.97 -4.63 -14.25
CA ALA A 204 11.36 -4.68 -15.59
C ALA A 204 10.01 -5.41 -15.57
N TYR A 205 9.93 -6.55 -14.87
CA TYR A 205 8.68 -7.28 -14.66
C TYR A 205 7.64 -6.43 -13.93
N THR A 206 8.02 -5.80 -12.82
CA THR A 206 7.11 -4.95 -12.03
C THR A 206 6.59 -3.77 -12.84
N LYS A 207 7.46 -3.11 -13.62
CA LYS A 207 7.06 -2.02 -14.52
C LYS A 207 6.03 -2.52 -15.55
N LYS A 208 6.24 -3.70 -16.14
CA LYS A 208 5.28 -4.27 -17.09
C LYS A 208 3.93 -4.57 -16.45
N VAL A 209 3.92 -5.09 -15.22
CA VAL A 209 2.69 -5.32 -14.44
C VAL A 209 1.97 -4.01 -14.17
N LEU A 210 2.69 -2.94 -13.81
CA LEU A 210 2.11 -1.60 -13.58
C LEU A 210 1.47 -1.02 -14.84
N GLU A 211 2.16 -1.10 -15.99
CA GLU A 211 1.62 -0.67 -17.29
C GLU A 211 0.33 -1.40 -17.64
N ASN A 212 0.33 -2.74 -17.49
CA ASN A 212 -0.85 -3.57 -17.78
C ASN A 212 -2.03 -3.26 -16.84
N HIS A 213 -1.78 -3.12 -15.54
CA HIS A 213 -2.82 -2.75 -14.57
C HIS A 213 -3.44 -1.41 -14.91
N LEU A 214 -2.61 -0.41 -15.26
CA LEU A 214 -3.13 0.90 -15.57
C LEU A 214 -3.96 0.92 -16.86
N ALA A 215 -3.53 0.19 -17.89
CA ALA A 215 -4.33 0.03 -19.10
C ALA A 215 -5.72 -0.54 -18.77
N GLY A 216 -5.78 -1.56 -17.89
CA GLY A 216 -7.04 -2.11 -17.38
C GLY A 216 -7.88 -1.08 -16.62
N ILE A 217 -7.26 -0.27 -15.74
CA ILE A 217 -7.95 0.80 -15.00
C ILE A 217 -8.56 1.83 -15.95
N VAL A 218 -7.82 2.25 -16.99
CA VAL A 218 -8.30 3.21 -17.98
C VAL A 218 -9.47 2.64 -18.77
N GLU A 219 -9.40 1.37 -19.16
CA GLU A 219 -10.51 0.67 -19.83
C GLU A 219 -11.77 0.60 -18.95
N GLU A 220 -11.62 0.34 -17.64
CA GLU A 220 -12.73 0.37 -16.69
C GLU A 220 -13.35 1.77 -16.59
N ILE A 221 -12.53 2.84 -16.55
CA ILE A 221 -13.02 4.23 -16.53
C ILE A 221 -13.84 4.52 -17.80
N ASP A 222 -13.35 4.12 -18.97
CA ASP A 222 -14.02 4.39 -20.25
C ASP A 222 -15.37 3.65 -20.37
N LYS A 223 -15.55 2.52 -19.67
CA LYS A 223 -16.82 1.78 -19.59
C LYS A 223 -17.84 2.41 -18.63
N MET A 224 -17.45 3.34 -17.76
CA MET A 224 -18.35 3.90 -16.76
C MET A 224 -19.43 4.78 -17.42
N LYS A 225 -20.70 4.56 -17.02
CA LYS A 225 -21.87 5.31 -17.51
C LYS A 225 -21.82 6.82 -17.24
N LEU A 226 -21.02 7.24 -16.26
CA LEU A 226 -20.80 8.66 -15.93
C LEU A 226 -19.98 9.41 -16.99
N GLY A 227 -19.48 8.71 -18.01
CA GLY A 227 -18.67 9.26 -19.10
C GLY A 227 -17.19 9.37 -18.74
N LYS A 228 -16.39 9.82 -19.71
CA LYS A 228 -14.94 9.97 -19.56
C LYS A 228 -14.59 10.93 -18.41
N ASN A 229 -13.77 10.49 -17.47
CA ASN A 229 -13.21 11.35 -16.43
C ASN A 229 -11.78 11.77 -16.82
N SER A 230 -11.67 12.81 -17.65
CA SER A 230 -10.39 13.31 -18.17
C SER A 230 -9.43 13.75 -17.07
N LYS A 231 -9.93 14.25 -15.94
CA LYS A 231 -9.10 14.62 -14.78
C LYS A 231 -8.46 13.39 -14.14
N LEU A 232 -9.25 12.34 -13.92
CA LEU A 232 -8.76 11.08 -13.35
C LEU A 232 -7.79 10.39 -14.31
N GLN A 233 -8.11 10.33 -15.60
CA GLN A 233 -7.21 9.80 -16.63
C GLN A 233 -5.88 10.56 -16.63
N ARG A 234 -5.90 11.90 -16.60
CA ARG A 234 -4.66 12.70 -16.54
C ARG A 234 -3.85 12.45 -15.27
N VAL A 235 -4.50 12.24 -14.12
CA VAL A 235 -3.80 11.86 -12.88
C VAL A 235 -3.10 10.51 -13.04
N LEU A 236 -3.75 9.53 -13.66
CA LEU A 236 -3.20 8.21 -13.90
C LEU A 236 -2.04 8.23 -14.92
N GLU A 237 -2.19 8.96 -16.03
CA GLU A 237 -1.13 9.17 -17.03
C GLU A 237 0.11 9.83 -16.41
N ASN A 238 -0.07 10.87 -15.59
CA ASN A 238 1.03 11.52 -14.88
C ASN A 238 1.78 10.54 -13.96
N ILE A 239 1.13 9.49 -13.46
CA ILE A 239 1.80 8.45 -12.65
C ILE A 239 2.68 7.55 -13.55
N LEU A 240 2.27 7.24 -14.78
CA LEU A 240 3.12 6.51 -15.75
C LEU A 240 4.31 7.33 -16.21
N GLU A 241 4.10 8.59 -16.58
CA GLU A 241 5.19 9.45 -17.03
C GLU A 241 6.32 9.51 -15.97
N ARG A 242 5.98 9.31 -14.70
CA ARG A 242 6.95 9.21 -13.60
C ARG A 242 7.65 7.86 -13.49
N LEU A 243 7.04 6.75 -13.94
CA LEU A 243 7.71 5.44 -14.02
C LEU A 243 8.87 5.44 -15.01
N ASP A 244 8.81 6.30 -16.03
CA ASP A 244 9.84 6.45 -17.05
C ASP A 244 10.98 7.40 -16.65
N THR A 245 10.89 8.06 -15.49
CA THR A 245 11.99 8.88 -14.98
C THR A 245 13.14 7.99 -14.49
N GLU A 246 14.37 8.29 -14.95
CA GLU A 246 15.57 7.47 -14.73
C GLU A 246 15.80 7.13 -13.24
N ALA A 247 16.31 5.92 -13.00
CA ALA A 247 16.72 5.47 -11.69
C ALA A 247 17.97 6.24 -11.25
N PHE A 248 17.85 7.05 -10.19
CA PHE A 248 19.01 7.70 -9.57
C PHE A 248 19.36 6.95 -8.28
N PHE A 249 20.31 6.01 -8.35
CA PHE A 249 20.85 5.24 -7.21
C PHE A 249 21.76 6.05 -6.27
N ASP A 250 21.47 7.33 -6.08
CA ASP A 250 22.38 8.22 -5.37
C ASP A 250 21.93 8.41 -3.91
N CYS A 251 21.77 7.29 -3.20
CA CYS A 251 21.57 7.28 -1.75
C CYS A 251 22.90 7.58 -1.07
N THR A 252 22.95 8.70 -0.35
CA THR A 252 24.08 9.10 0.49
C THR A 252 23.75 8.78 1.95
N ASP A 253 24.77 8.38 2.72
CA ASP A 253 24.67 8.08 4.15
C ASP A 253 24.32 9.31 5.01
#